data_AF-A0A2S1JXQ6-F1
#
_entry.id   AF-A0A2S1JXQ6-F1
#
_cell.length_a   1.000
_cell.length_b   1.000
_cell.length_c   1.000
_cell.angle_alpha   90.00
_cell.angle_beta   90.00
_cell.angle_gamma   90.00
#
_symmetry.space_group_name_H-M   'P 1'
#
loop_
_entity.id
_entity.type
_entity.pdbx_description
1 polymer ?
#
loop_
_entity_poly.entity_id
_entity_poly.type
_entity_poly.pdbx_seq_one_letter_code
_entity_poly.pdbx_strand_id
1 'polypeptide(L)'
;MTLLNPQRNNGSKQVITKLVTNAAKNTPAEEEWGNNHVNCYAWAANCEAPHKGKPDPGSYSNYVASLEDASLIEGAKRDGMAYVANAPANDPPPFSEGCYCVALYKSSTDHHWYRRDPETGYWTHKPGAHGVKNYGPGFVILPKQLATANHNYGMAATNYRFVGYFYVPEEGLQV
;
A
#
# COMPACT_ATOMS: atom_id res chain seq x y z
N MET A 1 -30.11 -14.33 -23.50
CA MET A 1 -29.44 -13.02 -23.37
C MET A 1 -29.27 -12.74 -21.89
N THR A 2 -28.05 -12.91 -21.39
CA THR A 2 -27.74 -12.73 -19.97
C THR A 2 -27.42 -11.27 -19.73
N LEU A 3 -28.25 -10.59 -18.93
CA LEU A 3 -28.04 -9.20 -18.53
C LEU A 3 -27.34 -9.17 -17.16
N LEU A 4 -26.19 -8.47 -17.16
CA LEU A 4 -25.63 -7.64 -16.10
C LEU A 4 -25.38 -8.27 -14.72
N ASN A 5 -24.09 -8.49 -14.44
CA ASN A 5 -23.52 -8.20 -13.12
C ASN A 5 -23.26 -6.67 -13.06
N PRO A 6 -23.36 -5.99 -11.90
CA PRO A 6 -22.13 -5.71 -11.18
C PRO A 6 -22.33 -5.42 -9.68
N GLN A 7 -22.00 -6.38 -8.81
CA GLN A 7 -21.69 -6.09 -7.41
C GLN A 7 -20.52 -6.98 -6.97
N ARG A 8 -19.31 -6.72 -7.48
CA ARG A 8 -18.10 -7.01 -6.69
C ARG A 8 -17.91 -5.81 -5.78
N ASN A 9 -18.54 -5.87 -4.61
CA ASN A 9 -18.26 -4.97 -3.50
C ASN A 9 -16.77 -5.09 -3.18
N ASN A 10 -15.97 -4.09 -3.54
CA ASN A 10 -14.52 -4.11 -3.33
C ASN A 10 -14.25 -4.08 -1.82
N GLY A 11 -13.84 -5.21 -1.24
CA GLY A 11 -13.62 -5.37 0.20
C GLY A 11 -12.72 -4.30 0.81
N SER A 12 -11.73 -3.82 0.05
CA SER A 12 -10.87 -2.72 0.49
C SER A 12 -11.59 -1.39 0.66
N LYS A 13 -12.57 -1.07 -0.20
CA LYS A 13 -13.39 0.15 -0.02
C LYS A 13 -14.21 0.09 1.27
N GLN A 14 -14.73 -1.09 1.60
CA GLN A 14 -15.44 -1.30 2.86
C GLN A 14 -14.51 -1.17 4.07
N VAL A 15 -13.31 -1.75 4.01
CA VAL A 15 -12.29 -1.63 5.06
C VAL A 15 -11.92 -0.16 5.29
N ILE A 16 -11.63 0.59 4.23
CA ILE A 16 -11.27 2.02 4.34
C ILE A 16 -12.43 2.82 4.93
N THR A 17 -13.66 2.59 4.48
CA THR A 17 -14.86 3.26 5.02
C THR A 17 -14.98 3.06 6.54
N LYS A 18 -14.83 1.81 7.02
CA LYS A 18 -14.88 1.52 8.46
C LYS A 18 -13.73 2.17 9.23
N LEU A 19 -12.52 2.11 8.68
CA LEU A 19 -11.35 2.76 9.27
C LEU A 19 -11.53 4.28 9.40
N VAL A 20 -12.22 4.93 8.46
CA VAL A 20 -12.55 6.36 8.53
C VAL A 20 -13.58 6.62 9.63
N THR A 21 -14.64 5.83 9.73
CA THR A 21 -15.65 5.99 10.80
C THR A 21 -15.04 5.81 12.19
N ASN A 22 -13.98 5.02 12.32
CA ASN A 22 -13.31 4.73 13.58
C ASN A 22 -12.15 5.70 13.92
N ALA A 23 -11.74 6.59 13.02
CA ALA A 23 -10.55 7.44 13.15
C ALA A 23 -10.61 8.51 14.27
N ALA A 24 -11.66 8.52 15.11
CA ALA A 24 -11.86 9.48 16.19
C ALA A 24 -11.03 9.19 17.47
N LYS A 25 -10.07 8.27 17.45
CA LYS A 25 -9.27 7.88 18.63
C LYS A 25 -7.78 8.05 18.33
N ASN A 26 -7.00 8.51 19.31
CA ASN A 26 -5.55 8.80 19.20
C ASN A 26 -4.64 7.60 18.83
N THR A 27 -5.22 6.47 18.43
CA THR A 27 -4.52 5.27 17.94
C THR A 27 -5.10 4.93 16.56
N PRO A 28 -4.27 4.64 15.54
CA PRO A 28 -4.75 4.19 14.23
C PRO A 28 -5.74 3.03 14.42
N ALA A 29 -6.96 3.18 13.92
CA ALA A 29 -7.91 2.07 13.86
C ALA A 29 -7.29 0.94 13.03
N GLU A 30 -7.50 -0.30 13.46
CA GLU A 30 -7.03 -1.51 12.78
C GLU A 30 -8.23 -2.35 12.37
N GLU A 31 -8.25 -2.81 11.11
CA GLU A 31 -9.32 -3.66 10.55
C GLU A 31 -8.71 -4.87 9.86
N GLU A 32 -9.28 -6.05 10.06
CA GLU A 32 -8.83 -7.27 9.39
C GLU A 32 -9.06 -7.18 7.87
N TRP A 33 -8.06 -7.61 7.09
CA TRP A 33 -8.14 -7.67 5.64
C TRP A 33 -7.17 -8.72 5.10
N GLY A 34 -7.66 -9.55 4.18
CA GLY A 34 -6.96 -10.70 3.62
C GLY A 34 -6.60 -11.77 4.66
N ASN A 35 -5.76 -12.74 4.27
CA ASN A 35 -5.26 -13.79 5.17
C ASN A 35 -3.88 -13.44 5.76
N ASN A 36 -3.26 -14.35 6.51
CA ASN A 36 -1.91 -14.16 7.10
C ASN A 36 -0.75 -14.14 6.07
N HIS A 37 -1.05 -14.34 4.78
CA HIS A 37 -0.08 -14.28 3.69
C HIS A 37 -0.09 -12.95 2.94
N VAL A 38 -1.06 -12.06 3.19
CA VAL A 38 -1.02 -10.70 2.64
C VAL A 38 -0.19 -9.79 3.51
N ASN A 39 0.63 -8.95 2.88
CA ASN A 39 1.50 -7.96 3.51
C ASN A 39 1.15 -6.55 2.99
N CYS A 40 2.02 -5.58 3.28
CA CYS A 40 1.81 -4.20 2.83
C CYS A 40 1.82 -4.05 1.30
N TYR A 41 2.61 -4.85 0.58
CA TYR A 41 2.64 -4.83 -0.89
C TYR A 41 1.34 -5.38 -1.47
N ALA A 42 0.84 -6.52 -0.97
CA ALA A 42 -0.46 -7.07 -1.34
C ALA A 42 -1.61 -6.10 -1.07
N TRP A 43 -1.61 -5.42 0.08
CA TRP A 43 -2.58 -4.36 0.40
C TRP A 43 -2.51 -3.20 -0.59
N ALA A 44 -1.29 -2.74 -0.91
CA ALA A 44 -1.07 -1.66 -1.85
C ALA A 44 -1.45 -2.03 -3.29
N ALA A 45 -1.40 -3.31 -3.64
CA ALA A 45 -1.90 -3.83 -4.92
C ALA A 45 -3.41 -4.15 -4.90
N ASN A 46 -4.10 -4.03 -3.77
CA ASN A 46 -5.47 -4.51 -3.57
C ASN A 46 -5.63 -6.01 -3.90
N CYS A 47 -4.68 -6.84 -3.46
CA CYS A 47 -4.64 -8.27 -3.70
C CYS A 47 -4.88 -9.09 -2.42
N GLU A 48 -6.11 -9.58 -2.21
CA GLU A 48 -6.48 -10.36 -1.01
C GLU A 48 -5.94 -11.79 -1.03
N ALA A 49 -5.66 -12.31 -2.22
CA ALA A 49 -5.18 -13.67 -2.45
C ALA A 49 -4.01 -13.63 -3.44
N PRO A 50 -2.82 -13.21 -2.99
CA PRO A 50 -1.65 -13.10 -3.84
C PRO A 50 -1.21 -14.48 -4.35
N HIS A 51 -0.57 -14.48 -5.51
CA HIS A 51 -0.12 -15.69 -6.19
C HIS A 51 0.90 -16.47 -5.35
N LYS A 52 1.72 -15.75 -4.60
CA LYS A 52 2.67 -16.28 -3.62
C LYS A 52 2.37 -15.67 -2.25
N GLY A 53 2.63 -16.43 -1.19
CA GLY A 53 2.49 -15.89 0.15
C GLY A 53 3.56 -14.84 0.44
N LYS A 54 3.16 -13.71 1.03
CA LYS A 54 3.98 -12.52 1.30
C LYS A 54 4.66 -11.99 0.04
N PRO A 55 3.89 -11.50 -0.95
CA PRO A 55 4.45 -11.07 -2.22
C PRO A 55 5.38 -9.86 -2.05
N ASP A 56 6.44 -9.87 -2.83
CA ASP A 56 7.35 -8.74 -3.06
C ASP A 56 7.18 -8.20 -4.49
N PRO A 57 7.68 -7.00 -4.81
CA PRO A 57 7.66 -6.47 -6.16
C PRO A 57 8.23 -7.45 -7.20
N GLY A 58 7.43 -7.80 -8.20
CA GLY A 58 7.77 -8.76 -9.25
C GLY A 58 7.24 -10.18 -9.02
N SER A 59 6.56 -10.44 -7.90
CA SER A 59 6.16 -11.80 -7.50
C SER A 59 5.25 -12.49 -8.50
N TYR A 60 4.30 -11.75 -9.09
CA TYR A 60 3.39 -12.25 -10.12
C TYR A 60 4.09 -12.42 -11.48
N SER A 61 4.97 -11.48 -11.81
CA SER A 61 5.77 -11.52 -13.05
C SER A 61 6.99 -12.46 -13.00
N ASN A 62 7.20 -13.17 -11.89
CA ASN A 62 8.38 -14.01 -11.62
C ASN A 62 9.71 -13.27 -11.71
N TYR A 63 9.69 -11.97 -11.41
CA TYR A 63 10.88 -11.17 -11.20
C TYR A 63 11.27 -11.17 -9.71
N VAL A 64 12.55 -11.40 -9.41
CA VAL A 64 13.07 -11.37 -8.04
C VAL A 64 13.69 -9.99 -7.80
N ALA A 65 12.94 -9.10 -7.17
CA ALA A 65 13.46 -7.78 -6.80
C ALA A 65 14.50 -7.89 -5.67
N SER A 66 15.57 -7.12 -5.81
CA SER A 66 16.48 -6.78 -4.71
C SER A 66 15.95 -5.55 -3.95
N LEU A 67 16.57 -5.20 -2.82
CA LEU A 67 16.24 -3.99 -2.06
C LEU A 67 16.72 -2.68 -2.72
N GLU A 68 17.35 -2.73 -3.89
CA GLU A 68 17.73 -1.53 -4.65
C GLU A 68 16.50 -0.83 -5.23
N ASP A 69 16.50 0.51 -5.23
CA ASP A 69 15.33 1.32 -5.63
C ASP A 69 14.85 0.94 -7.03
N ALA A 70 15.79 0.89 -7.99
CA ALA A 70 15.50 0.54 -9.37
C ALA A 70 14.92 -0.87 -9.49
N SER A 71 15.32 -1.81 -8.64
CA SER A 71 14.84 -3.19 -8.66
C SER A 71 13.43 -3.31 -8.08
N LEU A 72 13.14 -2.64 -6.96
CA LEU A 72 11.79 -2.57 -6.40
C LEU A 72 10.81 -1.87 -7.36
N ILE A 73 11.23 -0.76 -7.95
CA ILE A 73 10.43 -0.02 -8.95
C ILE A 73 10.15 -0.91 -10.17
N GLU A 74 11.16 -1.60 -10.69
CA GLU A 74 11.00 -2.48 -11.84
C GLU A 74 10.10 -3.68 -11.54
N GLY A 75 10.24 -4.30 -10.36
CA GLY A 75 9.36 -5.38 -9.92
C GLY A 75 7.89 -4.94 -9.87
N ALA A 76 7.63 -3.78 -9.26
CA ALA A 76 6.28 -3.25 -9.15
C ALA A 76 5.67 -2.90 -10.52
N LYS A 77 6.47 -2.33 -11.42
CA LYS A 77 6.07 -2.09 -12.81
C LYS A 77 5.70 -3.37 -13.54
N ARG A 78 6.46 -4.44 -13.35
CA ARG A 78 6.20 -5.74 -13.99
C ARG A 78 4.94 -6.43 -13.48
N ASP A 79 4.57 -6.20 -12.23
CA ASP A 79 3.29 -6.64 -11.67
C ASP A 79 2.11 -5.75 -12.10
N GLY A 80 2.38 -4.60 -12.75
CA GLY A 80 1.38 -3.74 -13.37
C GLY A 80 1.20 -2.36 -12.74
N MET A 81 1.99 -2.00 -11.71
CA MET A 81 1.92 -0.66 -11.12
C MET A 81 2.55 0.39 -12.05
N ALA A 82 1.90 1.54 -12.22
CA ALA A 82 2.45 2.62 -13.04
C ALA A 82 3.30 3.58 -12.18
N TYR A 83 4.63 3.54 -12.35
CA TYR A 83 5.55 4.40 -11.61
C TYR A 83 5.38 5.88 -11.97
N VAL A 84 5.37 6.75 -10.95
CA VAL A 84 5.27 8.21 -11.09
C VAL A 84 6.65 8.83 -10.84
N ALA A 85 7.33 9.21 -11.92
CA ALA A 85 8.65 9.80 -11.85
C ALA A 85 8.62 11.24 -11.28
N ASN A 86 9.66 11.61 -10.54
CA ASN A 86 9.95 12.97 -10.06
C ASN A 86 8.89 13.62 -9.14
N ALA A 87 7.95 12.85 -8.59
CA ALA A 87 7.02 13.35 -7.59
C ALA A 87 7.69 13.40 -6.20
N PRO A 88 7.68 14.55 -5.48
CA PRO A 88 8.35 14.67 -4.19
C PRO A 88 7.49 14.08 -3.06
N ALA A 89 8.12 13.57 -2.01
CA ALA A 89 7.44 12.84 -0.92
C ALA A 89 6.35 13.62 -0.16
N ASN A 90 6.40 14.96 -0.22
CA ASN A 90 5.46 15.86 0.45
C ASN A 90 4.36 16.38 -0.49
N ASP A 91 4.40 16.03 -1.77
CA ASP A 91 3.39 16.40 -2.77
C ASP A 91 2.98 15.15 -3.55
N PRO A 92 2.14 14.28 -2.96
CA PRO A 92 1.68 13.09 -3.65
C PRO A 92 0.92 13.47 -4.91
N PRO A 93 1.10 12.74 -6.01
CA PRO A 93 0.47 13.08 -7.27
C PRO A 93 -1.05 13.06 -7.12
N PRO A 94 -1.77 13.88 -7.93
CA PRO A 94 -3.23 13.90 -7.89
C PRO A 94 -3.80 12.52 -8.21
N PHE A 95 -5.03 12.26 -7.78
CA PHE A 95 -5.71 11.03 -8.17
C PHE A 95 -5.89 10.99 -9.69
N SER A 96 -5.69 9.81 -10.27
CA SER A 96 -5.98 9.54 -11.68
C SER A 96 -7.28 8.76 -11.75
N GLU A 97 -8.13 9.07 -12.74
CA GLU A 97 -9.40 8.36 -12.92
C GLU A 97 -9.17 6.84 -13.01
N GLY A 98 -9.95 6.06 -12.24
CA GLY A 98 -9.84 4.60 -12.17
C GLY A 98 -8.60 4.07 -11.45
N CYS A 99 -7.77 4.93 -10.85
CA CYS A 99 -6.57 4.52 -10.11
C CYS A 99 -6.48 5.20 -8.74
N TYR A 100 -5.79 4.54 -7.83
CA TYR A 100 -5.37 5.13 -6.56
C TYR A 100 -3.85 5.25 -6.50
N CYS A 101 -3.37 6.10 -5.58
CA CYS A 101 -1.95 6.38 -5.41
C CYS A 101 -1.35 5.49 -4.32
N VAL A 102 -0.15 5.00 -4.56
CA VAL A 102 0.63 4.16 -3.66
C VAL A 102 2.02 4.76 -3.49
N ALA A 103 2.56 4.73 -2.27
CA ALA A 103 3.89 5.21 -1.96
C ALA A 103 4.81 4.07 -1.51
N LEU A 104 6.02 4.04 -2.04
CA LEU A 104 7.10 3.14 -1.64
C LEU A 104 8.10 3.86 -0.73
N TYR A 105 8.37 3.24 0.42
CA TYR A 105 9.41 3.60 1.36
C TYR A 105 10.36 2.43 1.56
N LYS A 106 11.64 2.71 1.79
CA LYS A 106 12.61 1.65 2.08
C LYS A 106 13.63 2.06 3.14
N SER A 107 14.14 1.07 3.84
CA SER A 107 15.34 1.14 4.66
C SER A 107 16.47 0.31 4.00
N SER A 108 17.57 0.09 4.71
CA SER A 108 18.64 -0.82 4.26
C SER A 108 18.25 -2.30 4.30
N THR A 109 17.17 -2.66 5.00
CA THR A 109 16.81 -4.07 5.25
C THR A 109 15.38 -4.42 4.87
N ASP A 110 14.55 -3.42 4.54
CA ASP A 110 13.12 -3.64 4.35
C ASP A 110 12.47 -2.56 3.48
N HIS A 111 11.27 -2.82 2.99
CA HIS A 111 10.46 -1.88 2.22
C HIS A 111 9.00 -1.89 2.67
N HIS A 112 8.31 -0.78 2.46
CA HIS A 112 6.94 -0.58 2.88
C HIS A 112 6.13 0.16 1.83
N TRP A 113 4.89 -0.27 1.72
CA TRP A 113 3.92 0.26 0.79
C TRP A 113 2.74 0.84 1.54
N TYR A 114 2.36 2.04 1.14
CA TYR A 114 1.23 2.79 1.70
C TYR A 114 0.27 3.11 0.57
N ARG A 115 -1.03 2.92 0.80
CA ARG A 115 -2.08 3.22 -0.17
C ARG A 115 -2.80 4.50 0.24
N ARG A 116 -2.94 5.44 -0.69
CA ARG A 116 -3.80 6.61 -0.58
C ARG A 116 -5.11 6.36 -1.28
N ASP A 117 -6.18 6.38 -0.52
CA ASP A 117 -7.52 6.16 -1.05
C ASP A 117 -8.04 7.40 -1.82
N PRO A 118 -8.64 7.22 -3.01
CA PRO A 118 -9.10 8.34 -3.84
C PRO A 118 -10.39 8.98 -3.35
N GLU A 119 -11.24 8.26 -2.61
CA GLU A 119 -12.50 8.78 -2.08
C GLU A 119 -12.27 9.65 -0.83
N THR A 120 -11.39 9.20 0.05
CA THR A 120 -11.16 9.81 1.36
C THR A 120 -9.90 10.68 1.40
N GLY A 121 -8.91 10.39 0.55
CA GLY A 121 -7.60 11.03 0.58
C GLY A 121 -6.64 10.44 1.62
N TYR A 122 -7.03 9.40 2.35
CA TYR A 122 -6.34 8.92 3.54
C TYR A 122 -5.27 7.88 3.19
N TRP A 123 -4.17 7.90 3.94
CA TRP A 123 -3.11 6.89 3.84
C TRP A 123 -3.37 5.70 4.75
N THR A 124 -3.20 4.51 4.20
CA THR A 124 -3.39 3.24 4.91
C THR A 124 -2.22 2.30 4.66
N HIS A 125 -1.98 1.39 5.60
CA HIS A 125 -0.91 0.40 5.52
C HIS A 125 -1.27 -0.88 6.25
N LYS A 126 -0.81 -2.02 5.75
CA LYS A 126 -1.00 -3.33 6.37
C LYS A 126 0.34 -3.88 6.91
N PRO A 127 0.58 -3.85 8.24
CA PRO A 127 1.84 -4.29 8.83
C PRO A 127 1.84 -5.82 9.01
N GLY A 128 2.20 -6.54 7.94
CA GLY A 128 2.32 -7.99 7.96
C GLY A 128 1.05 -8.68 8.50
N ALA A 129 1.19 -9.40 9.62
CA ALA A 129 0.11 -10.18 10.23
C ALA A 129 -1.00 -9.32 10.87
N HIS A 130 -0.74 -8.03 11.10
CA HIS A 130 -1.72 -7.10 11.66
C HIS A 130 -2.72 -6.63 10.59
N GLY A 131 -3.88 -6.17 11.04
CA GLY A 131 -4.88 -5.53 10.19
C GLY A 131 -4.39 -4.23 9.56
N VAL A 132 -5.19 -3.69 8.64
CA VAL A 132 -4.92 -2.43 7.96
C VAL A 132 -5.06 -1.28 8.96
N LYS A 133 -4.08 -0.41 8.99
CA LYS A 133 -4.03 0.80 9.82
C LYS A 133 -4.27 2.05 8.98
N ASN A 134 -5.00 3.00 9.55
CA ASN A 134 -5.31 4.30 8.95
C ASN A 134 -4.50 5.43 9.61
N TYR A 135 -3.76 6.18 8.79
CA TYR A 135 -2.91 7.29 9.24
C TYR A 135 -3.46 8.68 8.88
N GLY A 136 -4.60 8.73 8.17
CA GLY A 136 -5.25 9.97 7.77
C GLY A 136 -4.63 10.64 6.52
N PRO A 137 -5.17 11.80 6.11
CA PRO A 137 -4.80 12.46 4.85
C PRO A 137 -3.52 13.30 4.99
N GLY A 138 -3.23 13.80 6.19
CA GLY A 138 -2.04 14.60 6.51
C GLY A 138 -0.79 13.76 6.77
N PHE A 139 -0.86 12.44 6.57
CA PHE A 139 0.29 11.56 6.72
C PHE A 139 1.24 11.75 5.54
N VAL A 140 2.09 12.76 5.64
CA VAL A 140 3.36 12.78 4.92
C VAL A 140 4.22 11.73 5.60
N ILE A 141 4.66 10.71 4.88
CA ILE A 141 5.39 9.59 5.48
C ILE A 141 6.84 10.05 5.69
N LEU A 142 7.08 10.93 6.67
CA LEU A 142 8.43 11.35 7.08
C LEU A 142 9.07 10.27 7.97
N PRO A 143 10.40 10.19 8.06
CA PRO A 143 11.10 9.19 8.88
C PRO A 143 10.60 9.10 10.33
N LYS A 144 10.20 10.22 10.94
CA LYS A 144 9.64 10.26 12.31
C LYS A 144 8.25 9.62 12.40
N GLN A 145 7.42 9.79 11.37
CA GLN A 145 6.08 9.22 11.28
C GLN A 145 6.13 7.71 10.94
N LEU A 146 7.13 7.30 10.16
CA LEU A 146 7.48 5.88 9.93
C LEU A 146 7.93 5.19 11.22
N ALA A 147 8.74 5.86 12.04
CA ALA A 147 9.10 5.35 13.36
C ALA A 147 7.83 5.03 14.16
N THR A 148 6.89 5.99 14.29
CA THR A 148 5.58 5.83 14.99
C THR A 148 4.70 4.71 14.40
N ALA A 149 4.64 4.60 13.08
CA ALA A 149 3.86 3.57 12.37
C ALA A 149 4.42 2.15 12.56
N ASN A 150 5.73 2.02 12.73
CA ASN A 150 6.48 0.76 12.71
C ASN A 150 7.00 0.34 14.10
N HIS A 151 6.47 0.89 15.22
CA HIS A 151 6.97 0.68 16.61
C HIS A 151 7.06 -0.77 17.12
N ASN A 152 6.79 -1.78 16.29
CA ASN A 152 7.04 -3.19 16.61
C ASN A 152 8.33 -3.77 15.99
N TYR A 153 9.08 -3.03 15.17
CA TYR A 153 10.26 -3.55 14.45
C TYR A 153 11.63 -3.17 15.04
N GLY A 154 11.67 -2.52 16.20
CA GLY A 154 12.92 -2.15 16.87
C GLY A 154 13.59 -0.90 16.26
N MET A 155 14.28 -0.13 17.11
CA MET A 155 14.86 1.18 16.76
C MET A 155 15.84 1.17 15.56
N ALA A 156 16.46 0.04 15.25
CA ALA A 156 17.42 -0.08 14.15
C ALA A 156 16.79 -0.04 12.74
N ALA A 157 15.47 -0.28 12.62
CA ALA A 157 14.74 -0.25 11.35
C ALA A 157 14.27 1.16 10.93
N THR A 158 14.58 2.22 11.68
CA THR A 158 13.89 3.52 11.58
C THR A 158 14.35 4.47 10.47
N ASN A 159 15.38 4.11 9.69
CA ASN A 159 15.89 4.94 8.58
C ASN A 159 15.16 4.67 7.25
N TYR A 160 13.83 4.62 7.27
CA TYR A 160 13.08 4.56 6.03
C TYR A 160 13.14 5.90 5.31
N ARG A 161 13.37 5.86 4.00
CA ARG A 161 13.29 7.00 3.09
C ARG A 161 12.28 6.73 1.98
N PHE A 162 11.72 7.81 1.45
CA PHE A 162 10.87 7.75 0.27
C PHE A 162 11.66 7.27 -0.95
N VAL A 163 10.99 6.48 -1.80
CA VAL A 163 11.53 6.00 -3.08
C VAL A 163 10.70 6.54 -4.24
N GLY A 164 9.37 6.47 -4.15
CA GLY A 164 8.52 6.94 -5.24
C GLY A 164 7.04 6.65 -5.04
N TYR A 165 6.23 7.20 -5.95
CA TYR A 165 4.81 6.90 -6.04
C TYR A 165 4.50 6.00 -7.23
N PHE A 166 3.35 5.34 -7.15
CA PHE A 166 2.79 4.49 -8.18
C PHE A 166 1.28 4.72 -8.28
N TYR A 167 0.73 4.58 -9.47
CA TYR A 167 -0.71 4.39 -9.65
C TYR A 167 -1.04 2.91 -9.76
N VAL A 168 -2.14 2.52 -9.12
CA VAL A 168 -2.69 1.16 -9.16
C VAL A 168 -4.17 1.23 -9.54
N PRO A 169 -4.67 0.40 -10.46
CA PRO A 169 -6.08 0.36 -10.81
C PRO A 169 -6.97 0.05 -9.60
N GLU A 170 -8.15 0.66 -9.51
CA GLU A 170 -9.08 0.47 -8.38
C GLU A 170 -9.52 -0.99 -8.20
N GLU A 171 -9.60 -1.75 -9.29
CA GLU A 171 -9.88 -3.18 -9.29
C GLU A 171 -8.76 -4.02 -8.65
N GLY A 172 -7.55 -3.47 -8.53
CA GLY A 172 -6.36 -4.14 -8.00
C GLY A 172 -5.56 -4.91 -9.03
N LEU A 173 -4.42 -5.45 -8.59
CA LEU A 173 -3.49 -6.24 -9.37
C LEU A 173 -3.24 -7.60 -8.70
N GLN A 174 -2.85 -8.58 -9.50
CA GLN A 174 -2.24 -9.80 -8.96
C GLN A 174 -0.77 -9.54 -8.65
N VAL A 175 -0.35 -9.98 -7.47
CA VAL A 175 1.04 -9.91 -6.99
C VAL A 175 1.43 -11.24 -6.38
#